data_AF-A0A3A2ZGT1-F1
#
_entry.id   AF-A0A3A2ZGT1-F1
#
_cell.length_a   1.000
_cell.length_b   1.000
_cell.length_c   1.000
_cell.angle_alpha   90.00
_cell.angle_beta   90.00
_cell.angle_gamma   90.00
#
_symmetry.space_group_name_H-M   'P 1'
#
loop_
_entity.id
_entity.type
_entity.pdbx_description
1 polymer ?
#
loop_
_entity_poly.entity_id
_entity_poly.type
_entity_poly.pdbx_seq_one_letter_code
_entity_poly.pdbx_strand_id
1 'polypeptide(L)'
;MADTSKRTIFVTLYQAGESIYELMDKVMVIDAGRMLYQGPANEARQYFIDLGFHCHEQSTTADFLTSLCDPNARQFQPGREA
;
A
#
# COMPACT_ATOMS: atom_id res chain seq x y z
N MET A 1 6.38 -9.49 18.80
CA MET A 1 5.72 -10.74 19.28
C MET A 1 5.78 -11.85 18.22
N ALA A 2 5.44 -11.56 16.96
CA ALA A 2 5.55 -12.55 15.87
C ALA A 2 7.00 -13.00 15.63
N ASP A 3 7.94 -12.04 15.53
CA ASP A 3 9.37 -12.33 15.35
C ASP A 3 9.96 -13.17 16.47
N THR A 4 9.71 -12.78 17.72
CA THR A 4 10.20 -13.48 18.91
C THR A 4 9.71 -14.93 18.94
N SER A 5 8.49 -15.18 18.47
CA SER A 5 7.86 -16.50 18.45
C SER A 5 8.15 -17.29 17.16
N LYS A 6 8.91 -16.73 16.22
CA LYS A 6 9.17 -17.29 14.88
C LYS A 6 7.89 -17.74 14.15
N ARG A 7 6.86 -16.89 14.16
CA ARG A 7 5.58 -17.17 13.51
C ARG A 7 5.41 -16.33 12.25
N THR A 8 4.86 -16.94 11.20
CA THR A 8 4.33 -16.22 10.04
C THR A 8 2.87 -15.91 10.27
N ILE A 9 2.50 -14.63 10.15
CA ILE A 9 1.14 -14.16 10.34
C ILE A 9 0.68 -13.49 9.05
N PHE A 10 -0.55 -13.83 8.62
CA PHE A 10 -1.23 -13.14 7.53
C PHE A 10 -2.44 -12.41 8.12
N VAL A 11 -2.59 -11.14 7.77
CA VAL A 11 -3.73 -10.31 8.16
C VAL A 11 -4.29 -9.59 6.96
N THR A 12 -5.60 -9.40 6.93
CA THR A 12 -6.30 -8.57 5.95
C THR A 12 -6.95 -7.41 6.69
N LEU A 13 -6.61 -6.18 6.31
CA LEU A 13 -7.13 -4.96 6.93
C LEU A 13 -7.89 -4.18 5.85
N TYR A 14 -9.15 -3.84 6.12
CA TYR A 14 -9.94 -3.00 5.22
C TYR A 14 -9.36 -1.57 5.16
N GLN A 15 -8.98 -1.04 6.32
CA GLN A 15 -8.20 0.17 6.47
C GLN A 15 -7.16 -0.08 7.57
N ALA A 16 -5.91 0.32 7.33
CA ALA A 16 -4.86 0.24 8.32
C ALA A 16 -4.46 1.65 8.76
N GLY A 17 -4.32 1.85 10.07
CA GLY A 17 -3.58 3.01 10.56
C GLY A 17 -2.09 2.85 10.23
N GLU A 18 -1.39 3.97 10.02
CA GLU A 18 0.03 3.94 9.67
C GLU A 18 0.87 3.19 10.71
N SER A 19 0.54 3.33 12.00
CA SER A 19 1.21 2.63 13.10
C SER A 19 1.15 1.11 13.00
N ILE A 20 0.08 0.56 12.41
CA ILE A 20 -0.06 -0.88 12.17
C ILE A 20 0.71 -1.26 10.90
N TYR A 21 0.66 -0.41 9.87
CA TYR A 21 1.38 -0.61 8.62
C TYR A 21 2.90 -0.70 8.84
N GLU A 22 3.45 0.17 9.68
CA GLU A 22 4.88 0.18 10.06
C GLU A 22 5.36 -1.10 10.76
N LEU A 23 4.45 -1.93 11.29
CA LEU A 23 4.78 -3.21 11.90
C LEU A 23 4.86 -4.36 10.89
N MET A 24 4.48 -4.14 9.63
CA MET A 24 4.40 -5.18 8.63
C MET A 24 5.72 -5.33 7.86
N ASP A 25 6.23 -6.55 7.74
CA ASP A 25 7.41 -6.83 6.92
C ASP A 25 7.10 -6.70 5.42
N LYS A 26 5.90 -7.13 5.03
CA LYS A 26 5.44 -7.20 3.64
C LYS A 26 4.01 -6.71 3.51
N VAL A 27 3.70 -6.15 2.35
CA VAL A 27 2.34 -5.77 1.97
C VAL A 27 1.97 -6.43 0.64
N MET A 28 0.70 -6.78 0.52
CA MET A 28 0.08 -7.20 -0.73
C MET A 28 -1.10 -6.29 -1.01
N VAL A 29 -1.12 -5.67 -2.19
CA VAL A 29 -2.22 -4.80 -2.65
C VAL A 29 -3.02 -5.57 -3.69
N ILE A 30 -4.33 -5.70 -3.47
CA ILE A 30 -5.24 -6.43 -4.35
C ILE A 30 -6.39 -5.51 -4.72
N ASP A 31 -6.68 -5.41 -6.01
CA ASP A 31 -7.85 -4.71 -6.54
C ASP A 31 -8.58 -5.60 -7.55
N ALA A 32 -9.91 -5.67 -7.46
CA ALA A 32 -10.76 -6.46 -8.36
C ALA A 32 -10.26 -7.91 -8.63
N GLY A 33 -9.72 -8.57 -7.60
CA GLY A 33 -9.17 -9.93 -7.69
C GLY A 33 -7.80 -10.03 -8.35
N ARG A 34 -7.14 -8.91 -8.64
CA ARG A 34 -5.78 -8.84 -9.20
C ARG A 34 -4.81 -8.32 -8.17
N MET A 35 -3.69 -9.01 -8.03
CA MET A 35 -2.58 -8.57 -7.20
C MET A 35 -1.80 -7.48 -7.94
N LEU A 36 -1.84 -6.26 -7.42
CA LEU A 36 -1.14 -5.10 -7.98
C LEU A 36 0.30 -5.02 -7.50
N TYR A 37 0.54 -5.42 -6.24
CA TYR A 37 1.87 -5.43 -5.63
C TYR A 37 1.96 -6.52 -4.56
N GLN A 38 3.14 -7.12 -4.44
CA GLN A 38 3.52 -7.96 -3.31
C GLN A 38 5.02 -7.78 -3.05
N GLY A 39 5.39 -7.34 -1.86
CA GLY A 39 6.79 -7.08 -1.55
C GLY A 39 6.98 -6.45 -0.17
N PRO A 40 8.18 -5.93 0.12
CA PRO A 40 8.48 -5.18 1.34
C PRO A 40 7.49 -4.01 1.51
N ALA A 41 7.00 -3.82 2.74
CA ALA A 41 6.01 -2.77 3.03
C ALA A 41 6.59 -1.36 2.84
N ASN A 42 7.88 -1.18 3.16
CA ASN A 42 8.59 0.09 3.00
C ASN A 42 8.85 0.50 1.54
N GLU A 43 8.77 -0.42 0.58
CA GLU A 43 9.01 -0.15 -0.85
C GLU A 43 7.72 0.11 -1.64
N ALA A 44 6.57 -0.34 -1.11
CA ALA A 44 5.29 -0.30 -1.82
C ALA A 44 4.89 1.12 -2.25
N ARG A 45 5.10 2.12 -1.40
CA ARG A 45 4.78 3.52 -1.72
C ARG A 45 5.54 3.99 -2.95
N GLN A 46 6.86 3.81 -2.95
CA GLN A 46 7.71 4.28 -4.04
C GLN A 46 7.40 3.56 -5.34
N TYR A 47 7.12 2.25 -5.28
CA TYR A 47 6.71 1.46 -6.43
C TYR A 47 5.54 2.09 -7.20
N PHE A 48 4.47 2.47 -6.51
CA PHE A 48 3.30 3.10 -7.16
C PHE A 48 3.59 4.53 -7.61
N ILE A 49 4.43 5.28 -6.90
CA ILE A 49 4.88 6.61 -7.34
C ILE A 49 5.67 6.49 -8.65
N ASP A 50 6.57 5.52 -8.78
CA ASP A 50 7.36 5.33 -10.00
C ASP A 50 6.51 4.92 -11.21
N LEU A 51 5.42 4.17 -10.96
CA LEU A 51 4.40 3.87 -11.97
C LEU A 51 3.65 5.11 -12.45
N GLY A 52 3.66 6.20 -11.69
CA GLY A 52 3.04 7.48 -12.04
C GLY A 52 1.81 7.83 -11.22
N PHE A 53 1.51 7.09 -10.14
CA PHE A 53 0.48 7.50 -9.19
C PHE A 53 0.97 8.68 -8.35
N HIS A 54 0.04 9.58 -8.02
CA HIS A 54 0.31 10.73 -7.19
C HIS A 54 -0.04 10.40 -5.73
N CYS A 55 0.94 10.53 -4.85
CA CYS A 55 0.75 10.42 -3.41
C CYS A 55 0.72 11.83 -2.80
N HIS A 56 -0.34 12.18 -2.09
CA HIS A 56 -0.40 13.46 -1.38
C HIS A 56 0.67 13.51 -0.27
N GLU A 57 1.26 14.68 -0.03
CA GLU A 57 2.31 14.83 1.00
C GLU A 57 1.81 14.54 2.41
N GLN A 58 0.51 14.77 2.65
CA GLN A 58 -0.15 14.54 3.94
C GLN A 58 -0.72 13.13 4.09
N SER A 59 -0.76 12.34 3.01
CA SER A 59 -1.29 10.97 3.05
C SER A 59 -0.26 10.04 3.68
N THR A 60 -0.77 9.18 4.56
CA THR A 60 0.02 8.07 5.10
C THR A 60 0.22 6.99 4.03
N THR A 61 1.18 6.09 4.23
CA THR A 61 1.43 5.01 3.26
C THR A 61 0.23 4.09 3.18
N ALA A 62 -0.37 3.73 4.31
CA ALA A 62 -1.54 2.88 4.36
C ALA A 62 -2.76 3.49 3.64
N ASP A 63 -3.00 4.80 3.81
CA ASP A 63 -4.06 5.54 3.13
C ASP A 63 -3.83 5.56 1.62
N PHE A 64 -2.62 5.93 1.20
CA PHE A 64 -2.23 5.96 -0.20
C PHE A 64 -2.49 4.61 -0.89
N LEU A 65 -1.98 3.50 -0.32
CA LEU A 65 -2.16 2.17 -0.91
C LEU A 65 -3.63 1.74 -0.99
N THR A 66 -4.45 2.13 -0.02
CA THR A 66 -5.89 1.84 -0.02
C THR A 66 -6.60 2.66 -1.11
N SER A 67 -6.24 3.94 -1.25
CA SER A 67 -6.83 4.85 -2.25
C SER A 67 -6.58 4.41 -3.71
N LEU A 68 -5.50 3.67 -3.98
CA LEU A 68 -5.20 3.16 -5.33
C LEU A 68 -6.29 2.22 -5.88
N CYS A 69 -7.01 1.54 -4.98
CA CYS A 69 -8.09 0.62 -5.32
C CYS A 69 -9.43 1.35 -5.55
N ASP A 70 -9.53 2.64 -5.24
CA ASP A 70 -10.71 3.46 -5.53
C ASP A 70 -10.48 4.33 -6.77
N PRO A 71 -11.19 4.08 -7.89
CA PRO A 71 -11.08 4.89 -9.10
C PRO A 71 -11.35 6.38 -8.90
N ASN A 72 -12.12 6.77 -7.88
CA ASN A 72 -12.43 8.17 -7.60
C ASN A 72 -11.37 8.85 -6.72
N ALA A 73 -10.66 8.07 -5.90
CA ALA A 73 -9.64 8.59 -4.99
C ALA A 73 -8.24 8.59 -5.62
N ARG A 74 -7.94 7.61 -6.49
CA ARG A 74 -6.62 7.51 -7.13
C ARG A 74 -6.35 8.70 -8.04
N GLN A 75 -5.14 9.23 -7.96
CA GLN A 75 -4.68 10.35 -8.77
C GLN A 75 -3.39 9.97 -9.49
N PHE A 76 -3.19 10.52 -10.68
CA PHE A 76 -1.95 10.37 -11.44
C PHE A 76 -1.12 11.64 -11.36
N GLN A 77 0.19 11.50 -11.51
CA GLN A 77 1.10 12.63 -11.59
C GLN A 77 0.80 13.47 -12.85
N PRO A 78 1.07 14.78 -12.84
CA PRO A 78 0.88 15.63 -14.02
C PRO A 78 1.60 15.06 -15.25
N GLY A 79 0.90 14.93 -16.37
CA GLY A 79 1.45 14.37 -17.61
C GLY A 79 1.52 12.84 -17.66
N ARG A 80 1.02 12.14 -16.64
CA ARG A 80 0.73 10.71 -16.66
C ARG A 80 -0.81 10.57 -16.67
N GLU A 81 -1.36 9.94 -17.69
CA GLU A 81 -2.80 9.64 -17.78
C GLU A 81 -2.99 8.14 -17.99
N ALA A 82 -4.17 7.63 -17.59
CA ALA A 82 -4.55 6.23 -17.71
C ALA A 82 -4.85 5.80 -19.15
#